data_AF-A0A1I1FJZ4-F1
#
_entry.id   AF-A0A1I1FJZ4-F1
#
_cell.length_a   1.000
_cell.length_b   1.000
_cell.length_c   1.000
_cell.angle_alpha   90.00
_cell.angle_beta   90.00
_cell.angle_gamma   90.00
#
_symmetry.space_group_name_H-M   'P 1'
#
loop_
_entity.id
_entity.type
_entity.pdbx_description
1 polymer ?
#
loop_
_entity_poly.entity_id
_entity_poly.type
_entity_poly.pdbx_seq_one_letter_code
_entity_poly.pdbx_strand_id
1 'polypeptide(L)'
;MTKNAFPLITQNLNILPEDAHNLWEEKWNVSLSDDAHTSIGTLHFEDGISHGEVKLSVDLAPEYEKTEYIEEIFYAMAKFVFRLKEIKEISTSCSHENDHRIRGLENAGYVFRNFKDGHDYYSMKRQKSSWTGLYVIVGLIAGFFIGITISNLWLGAIAGVLIGTAMGYLMDKKELD
;
A
#
# COMPACT_ATOMS: atom_id res chain seq x y z
N MET A 1 9.56 4.97 -18.46
CA MET A 1 10.21 5.71 -17.36
C MET A 1 9.42 6.98 -17.08
N THR A 2 8.65 6.96 -16.00
CA THR A 2 7.73 8.03 -15.57
C THR A 2 8.50 9.21 -14.99
N LYS A 3 8.62 10.29 -15.76
CA LYS A 3 9.36 11.51 -15.42
C LYS A 3 8.84 12.32 -14.21
N ASN A 4 7.76 11.89 -13.53
CA ASN A 4 7.12 12.63 -12.42
C ASN A 4 6.81 11.74 -11.19
N ALA A 5 7.57 10.66 -10.95
CA ALA A 5 7.27 9.75 -9.83
C ALA A 5 7.79 10.24 -8.46
N PHE A 6 8.74 11.18 -8.45
CA PHE A 6 9.45 11.64 -7.27
C PHE A 6 9.55 13.17 -7.21
N PRO A 7 9.66 13.76 -6.02
CA PRO A 7 9.63 13.12 -4.70
C PRO A 7 8.25 12.53 -4.35
N LEU A 8 8.23 11.56 -3.43
CA LEU A 8 6.98 11.18 -2.75
C LEU A 8 6.69 12.26 -1.72
N ILE A 9 5.73 13.11 -2.04
CA ILE A 9 5.30 14.22 -1.17
C ILE A 9 4.20 13.70 -0.24
N THR A 10 4.43 13.80 1.06
CA THR A 10 3.43 13.56 2.11
C THR A 10 2.97 14.88 2.72
N GLN A 11 2.28 14.85 3.85
CA GLN A 11 1.83 16.07 4.52
C GLN A 11 3.04 16.85 5.05
N ASN A 12 3.97 16.16 5.71
CA ASN A 12 5.09 16.80 6.39
C ASN A 12 6.47 16.45 5.80
N LEU A 13 6.54 15.49 4.87
CA LEU A 13 7.80 14.92 4.39
C LEU A 13 7.90 14.89 2.86
N ASN A 14 9.13 14.99 2.38
CA ASN A 14 9.53 14.66 1.03
C ASN A 14 10.46 13.44 1.06
N ILE A 15 10.15 12.41 0.29
CA ILE A 15 10.99 11.21 0.16
C ILE A 15 11.52 11.13 -1.27
N LEU A 16 12.84 11.11 -1.42
CA LEU A 16 13.52 11.12 -2.72
C LEU A 16 14.56 9.99 -2.80
N PRO A 17 14.56 9.14 -3.84
CA PRO A 17 15.68 8.24 -4.08
C PRO A 17 16.94 9.04 -4.46
N GLU A 18 18.11 8.59 -4.02
CA GLU A 18 19.39 9.17 -4.46
C GLU A 18 19.61 8.98 -5.96
N ASP A 19 19.25 7.80 -6.50
CA ASP A 19 19.20 7.54 -7.94
C ASP A 19 17.81 7.02 -8.37
N ALA A 20 17.16 7.77 -9.26
CA ALA A 20 15.89 7.40 -9.85
C ALA A 20 15.98 6.17 -10.79
N HIS A 21 17.18 5.76 -11.21
CA HIS A 21 17.40 4.59 -12.05
C HIS A 21 17.56 3.30 -11.24
N ASN A 22 17.96 3.39 -9.96
CA ASN A 22 18.23 2.24 -9.11
C ASN A 22 17.48 2.33 -7.77
N LEU A 23 16.16 2.27 -7.85
CA LEU A 23 15.25 2.50 -6.73
C LEU A 23 15.35 1.48 -5.59
N TRP A 24 15.92 0.29 -5.85
CA TRP A 24 15.95 -0.81 -4.89
C TRP A 24 17.27 -0.95 -4.14
N GLU A 25 18.38 -0.63 -4.81
CA GLU A 25 19.71 -0.79 -4.21
C GLU A 25 20.18 0.51 -3.55
N GLU A 26 19.65 1.65 -3.98
CA GLU A 26 20.08 2.95 -3.48
C GLU A 26 19.27 3.40 -2.26
N LYS A 27 19.92 4.29 -1.50
CA LYS A 27 19.28 4.98 -0.39
C LYS A 27 18.29 6.01 -0.90
N TRP A 28 17.32 6.28 -0.05
CA TRP A 28 16.35 7.33 -0.23
C TRP A 28 16.50 8.30 0.93
N ASN A 29 16.48 9.59 0.61
CA ASN A 29 16.52 10.65 1.57
C ASN A 29 15.10 11.01 2.01
N VAL A 30 14.93 11.23 3.31
CA VAL A 30 13.70 11.77 3.91
C VAL A 30 14.01 13.17 4.43
N SER A 31 13.34 14.18 3.90
CA SER A 31 13.46 15.58 4.34
C SER A 31 12.11 16.15 4.76
N LEU A 32 12.11 17.24 5.53
CA LEU A 32 10.89 17.97 5.84
C LEU A 32 10.32 18.67 4.60
N SER A 33 9.00 18.83 4.55
CA SER A 33 8.32 19.56 3.47
C SER A 33 8.59 21.06 3.50
N ASP A 34 8.67 21.64 4.70
CA ASP A 34 8.90 23.08 4.90
C ASP A 34 10.34 23.50 4.60
N ASP A 35 11.29 22.56 4.71
CA ASP A 35 12.69 22.77 4.38
C ASP A 35 13.30 21.49 3.76
N ALA A 36 13.31 21.47 2.42
CA ALA A 36 13.84 20.35 1.65
C ALA A 36 15.36 20.14 1.83
N HIS A 37 16.09 21.06 2.46
CA HIS A 37 17.50 20.88 2.78
C HIS A 37 17.75 20.19 4.13
N THR A 38 16.74 20.12 5.00
CA THR A 38 16.84 19.42 6.28
C THR A 38 16.47 17.95 6.11
N SER A 39 17.49 17.14 5.82
CA SER A 39 17.40 15.67 5.82
C SER A 39 17.22 15.18 7.25
N ILE A 40 16.09 14.52 7.53
CA ILE A 40 15.75 13.98 8.85
C ILE A 40 16.07 12.48 8.98
N GLY A 41 16.37 11.81 7.87
CA GLY A 41 16.79 10.42 7.86
C GLY A 41 16.92 9.83 6.47
N THR A 42 17.12 8.53 6.43
CA THR A 42 17.25 7.75 5.20
C THR A 42 16.44 6.47 5.27
N LEU A 43 16.03 5.95 4.12
CA LEU A 43 15.46 4.62 4.00
C LEU A 43 16.09 3.86 2.84
N HIS A 44 16.06 2.54 2.89
CA HIS A 44 16.56 1.67 1.83
C HIS A 44 15.83 0.33 1.84
N PHE A 45 15.92 -0.41 0.74
CA PHE A 45 15.45 -1.79 0.68
C PHE A 45 16.62 -2.75 0.91
N GLU A 46 16.47 -3.72 1.82
CA GLU A 46 17.61 -4.53 2.28
C GLU A 46 18.04 -5.61 1.26
N ASP A 47 17.10 -6.21 0.53
CA ASP A 47 17.36 -7.37 -0.36
C ASP A 47 16.69 -7.23 -1.73
N GLY A 48 16.33 -6.00 -2.14
CA GLY A 48 15.52 -5.77 -3.34
C GLY A 48 14.18 -6.48 -3.30
N ILE A 49 13.74 -7.03 -4.45
CA ILE A 49 12.47 -7.78 -4.58
C ILE A 49 12.75 -9.29 -4.55
N SER A 50 12.28 -9.97 -3.51
CA SER A 50 12.37 -11.43 -3.37
C SER A 50 10.98 -12.05 -3.25
N HIS A 51 10.62 -12.94 -4.17
CA HIS A 51 9.31 -13.63 -4.17
C HIS A 51 8.07 -12.71 -4.13
N GLY A 52 8.22 -11.46 -4.59
CA GLY A 52 7.18 -10.43 -4.51
C GLY A 52 7.05 -9.79 -3.13
N GLU A 53 8.06 -9.95 -2.27
CA GLU A 53 8.23 -9.24 -1.01
C GLU A 53 9.41 -8.27 -1.13
N VAL A 54 9.28 -7.10 -0.50
CA VAL A 54 10.38 -6.16 -0.30
C VAL A 54 10.52 -5.85 1.17
N LYS A 55 11.75 -5.83 1.68
CA LYS A 55 12.04 -5.45 3.06
C LYS A 55 12.53 -4.01 3.10
N LEU A 56 11.80 -3.15 3.79
CA LEU A 56 12.10 -1.74 3.98
C LEU A 56 12.81 -1.54 5.32
N SER A 57 13.88 -0.75 5.29
CA SER A 57 14.59 -0.28 6.48
C SER A 57 14.59 1.24 6.52
N VAL A 58 14.33 1.82 7.69
CA VAL A 58 14.19 3.27 7.89
C VAL A 58 15.02 3.69 9.09
N ASP A 59 15.91 4.64 8.85
CA ASP A 59 16.80 5.23 9.86
C ASP A 59 16.51 6.73 9.94
N LEU A 60 15.84 7.16 11.01
CA LEU A 60 15.57 8.57 11.29
C LEU A 60 16.48 9.06 12.42
N ALA A 61 16.77 10.35 12.43
CA ALA A 61 17.41 10.94 13.60
C ALA A 61 16.45 10.86 14.81
N PRO A 62 16.95 10.63 16.04
CA PRO A 62 16.11 10.38 17.21
C PRO A 62 15.04 11.44 17.50
N GLU A 63 15.31 12.70 17.13
CA GLU A 63 14.39 13.84 17.32
C GLU A 63 13.15 13.76 16.42
N TYR A 64 13.24 13.01 15.31
CA TYR A 64 12.20 12.80 14.32
C TYR A 64 11.63 11.38 14.35
N GLU A 65 12.03 10.55 15.33
CA GLU A 65 11.49 9.20 15.57
C GLU A 65 10.11 9.28 16.26
N LYS A 66 9.19 10.03 15.64
CA LYS A 66 7.83 10.26 16.13
C LYS A 66 6.84 9.41 15.35
N THR A 67 5.79 8.96 16.03
CA THR A 67 4.73 8.14 15.46
C THR A 67 4.14 8.71 14.16
N GLU A 68 3.91 10.02 14.10
CA GLU A 68 3.36 10.71 12.92
C GLU A 68 4.26 10.61 11.67
N TYR A 69 5.56 10.83 11.82
CA TYR A 69 6.50 10.73 10.69
C TYR A 69 6.69 9.29 10.25
N ILE A 70 6.76 8.36 11.20
CA ILE A 70 6.87 6.93 10.91
C ILE A 70 5.64 6.47 10.12
N GLU A 71 4.43 6.82 10.59
CA GLU A 71 3.18 6.50 9.91
C GLU A 71 3.20 7.02 8.46
N GLU A 72 3.54 8.29 8.25
CA GLU A 72 3.60 8.90 6.92
C GLU A 72 4.60 8.21 5.99
N ILE A 73 5.81 7.92 6.48
CA ILE A 73 6.86 7.26 5.68
C ILE A 73 6.40 5.87 5.27
N PHE A 74 5.99 5.03 6.23
CA PHE A 74 5.65 3.64 5.95
C PHE A 74 4.39 3.53 5.10
N TYR A 75 3.42 4.43 5.26
CA TYR A 75 2.25 4.51 4.39
C TYR A 75 2.62 4.94 2.96
N ALA A 76 3.42 6.00 2.81
CA ALA A 76 3.84 6.51 1.50
C ALA A 76 4.67 5.47 0.74
N MET A 77 5.59 4.78 1.42
CA MET A 77 6.41 3.73 0.83
C MET A 77 5.57 2.50 0.45
N ALA A 78 4.64 2.06 1.29
CA ALA A 78 3.73 0.97 0.93
C ALA A 78 2.90 1.33 -0.32
N LYS A 79 2.37 2.55 -0.38
CA LYS A 79 1.63 3.05 -1.55
C LYS A 79 2.49 3.12 -2.80
N PHE A 80 3.76 3.53 -2.69
CA PHE A 80 4.70 3.53 -3.79
C PHE A 80 4.98 2.10 -4.28
N VAL A 81 5.37 1.21 -3.37
CA VAL A 81 5.74 -0.18 -3.65
C VAL A 81 4.59 -0.94 -4.32
N PHE A 82 3.36 -0.80 -3.82
CA PHE A 82 2.20 -1.49 -4.40
C PHE A 82 1.71 -0.94 -5.75
N ARG A 83 2.28 0.17 -6.26
CA ARG A 83 2.09 0.55 -7.67
C ARG A 83 2.74 -0.46 -8.61
N LEU A 84 3.74 -1.20 -8.14
CA LEU A 84 4.44 -2.22 -8.91
C LEU A 84 3.74 -3.56 -8.72
N LYS A 85 3.22 -4.10 -9.82
CA LYS A 85 2.33 -5.27 -9.77
C LYS A 85 2.98 -6.53 -9.21
N GLU A 86 4.30 -6.65 -9.38
CA GLU A 86 5.10 -7.79 -8.93
C GLU A 86 5.21 -7.89 -7.41
N ILE A 87 4.98 -6.78 -6.69
CA ILE A 87 5.12 -6.73 -5.24
C ILE A 87 3.76 -6.96 -4.56
N LYS A 88 3.74 -7.96 -3.69
CA LYS A 88 2.58 -8.47 -2.95
C LYS A 88 2.66 -8.13 -1.48
N GLU A 89 3.87 -7.93 -0.96
CA GLU A 89 4.12 -7.72 0.47
C GLU A 89 5.28 -6.74 0.66
N ILE A 90 5.15 -5.86 1.64
CA ILE A 90 6.24 -5.02 2.15
C ILE A 90 6.41 -5.36 3.63
N SER A 91 7.65 -5.61 4.04
CA SER A 91 7.99 -5.97 5.41
C SER A 91 9.03 -5.04 5.99
N THR A 92 9.11 -4.99 7.31
CA THR A 92 10.07 -4.20 8.07
C THR A 92 10.25 -4.82 9.45
N SER A 93 11.36 -4.50 10.10
CA SER A 93 11.62 -4.88 11.49
C SER A 93 11.96 -3.66 12.33
N CYS A 94 11.54 -3.67 13.60
CA CYS A 94 11.90 -2.64 14.57
C CYS A 94 12.31 -3.26 15.90
N SER A 95 13.05 -2.52 16.73
CA SER A 95 13.27 -2.91 18.12
C SER A 95 11.94 -2.95 18.86
N HIS A 96 11.73 -4.00 19.66
CA HIS A 96 10.52 -4.16 20.48
C HIS A 96 10.31 -3.01 21.48
N GLU A 97 11.39 -2.32 21.87
CA GLU A 97 11.33 -1.20 22.81
C GLU A 97 10.96 0.14 22.15
N ASN A 98 10.86 0.20 20.82
CA ASN A 98 10.53 1.42 20.09
C ASN A 98 9.02 1.58 19.91
N ASP A 99 8.35 2.02 20.98
CA ASP A 99 6.90 2.27 21.03
C ASP A 99 6.40 3.21 19.92
N HIS A 100 7.18 4.26 19.59
CA HIS A 100 6.82 5.21 18.55
C HIS A 100 6.75 4.55 17.18
N ARG A 101 7.74 3.69 16.88
CA ARG A 101 7.82 2.96 15.63
C ARG A 101 6.74 1.88 15.52
N ILE A 102 6.50 1.15 16.60
CA ILE A 102 5.42 0.16 16.67
C ILE A 102 4.07 0.81 16.36
N ARG A 103 3.72 1.90 17.06
CA ARG A 103 2.45 2.61 16.82
C ARG A 103 2.36 3.20 15.42
N GLY A 104 3.46 3.76 14.90
CA GLY A 104 3.48 4.33 13.55
C GLY A 104 3.25 3.28 12.46
N LEU A 105 3.83 2.08 12.64
CA LEU A 105 3.63 0.94 11.74
C LEU A 105 2.18 0.44 11.78
N GLU A 106 1.61 0.27 12.97
CA GLU A 106 0.22 -0.16 13.13
C GLU A 106 -0.76 0.84 12.53
N ASN A 107 -0.56 2.13 12.76
CA ASN A 107 -1.38 3.19 12.16
C ASN A 107 -1.25 3.23 10.63
N ALA A 108 -0.05 3.01 10.10
CA ALA A 108 0.16 2.92 8.66
C ALA A 108 -0.52 1.69 8.04
N GLY A 109 -0.97 0.73 8.85
CA GLY A 109 -1.69 -0.48 8.44
C GLY A 109 -0.81 -1.74 8.31
N TYR A 110 0.40 -1.72 8.87
CA TYR A 110 1.24 -2.91 8.98
C TYR A 110 0.72 -3.82 10.09
N VAL A 111 0.87 -5.12 9.90
CA VAL A 111 0.41 -6.13 10.85
C VAL A 111 1.62 -6.84 11.45
N PHE A 112 1.65 -6.95 12.78
CA PHE A 112 2.65 -7.75 13.50
C PHE A 112 2.60 -9.22 13.04
N ARG A 113 3.77 -9.78 12.74
CA ARG A 113 3.91 -11.16 12.24
C ARG A 113 4.62 -12.07 13.21
N ASN A 114 5.75 -11.61 13.75
CA ASN A 114 6.60 -12.42 14.60
C ASN A 114 7.52 -11.54 15.44
N PHE A 115 7.99 -12.07 16.56
CA PHE A 115 9.06 -11.51 17.37
C PHE A 115 10.26 -12.46 17.32
N LYS A 116 11.44 -11.93 16.98
CA LYS A 116 12.67 -12.72 16.91
C LYS A 116 13.89 -11.86 17.22
N ASP A 117 14.77 -12.37 18.07
CA ASP A 117 16.07 -11.75 18.41
C ASP A 117 15.96 -10.29 18.92
N GLY A 118 14.89 -9.97 19.67
CA GLY A 118 14.67 -8.61 20.19
C GLY A 118 13.98 -7.65 19.20
N HIS A 119 13.63 -8.15 18.01
CA HIS A 119 12.97 -7.36 16.97
C HIS A 119 11.55 -7.86 16.68
N ASP A 120 10.64 -6.90 16.52
CA ASP A 120 9.30 -7.14 16.02
C ASP A 120 9.29 -7.03 14.50
N TYR A 121 8.67 -8.01 13.84
CA TYR A 121 8.54 -8.09 12.40
C TYR A 121 7.12 -7.73 11.99
N TYR A 122 7.01 -6.73 11.12
CA TYR A 122 5.76 -6.20 10.62
C TYR A 122 5.68 -6.37 9.11
N SER A 123 4.50 -6.65 8.59
CA SER A 123 4.28 -6.64 7.15
C SER A 123 2.89 -6.16 6.75
N MET A 124 2.83 -5.54 5.58
CA MET A 124 1.61 -5.17 4.90
C MET A 124 1.51 -5.95 3.60
N LYS A 125 0.33 -6.53 3.35
CA LYS A 125 0.04 -7.20 2.08
C LYS A 125 -0.74 -6.27 1.17
N ARG A 126 -0.46 -6.35 -0.12
CA ARG A 126 -1.23 -5.63 -1.14
C ARG A 126 -2.69 -6.06 -1.04
N GLN A 127 -3.57 -5.10 -0.80
CA GLN A 127 -5.01 -5.38 -0.85
C GLN A 127 -5.38 -5.73 -2.28
N LYS A 128 -6.03 -6.88 -2.46
CA LYS A 128 -6.66 -7.20 -3.74
C LYS A 128 -7.89 -6.34 -3.88
N SER A 129 -7.93 -5.48 -4.90
CA SER A 129 -9.19 -4.86 -5.34
C SER A 129 -10.19 -5.99 -5.61
N SER A 130 -11.37 -5.91 -5.01
CA SER A 130 -12.45 -6.88 -5.25
C SER A 130 -13.51 -6.22 -6.12
N TRP A 131 -13.22 -6.12 -7.42
CA TRP A 131 -14.18 -5.60 -8.38
C TRP A 131 -15.39 -6.51 -8.48
N THR A 132 -15.22 -7.82 -8.29
CA THR A 132 -16.35 -8.75 -8.20
C THR A 132 -17.39 -8.30 -7.18
N GLY A 133 -16.99 -7.94 -5.96
CA GLY A 133 -17.93 -7.45 -4.95
C GLY A 133 -18.67 -6.18 -5.38
N LEU A 134 -17.94 -5.20 -5.93
CA LEU A 134 -18.52 -3.94 -6.41
C LEU A 134 -19.51 -4.16 -7.56
N TYR A 135 -19.12 -4.92 -8.58
CA TYR A 135 -19.97 -5.17 -9.75
C TYR A 135 -21.17 -6.06 -9.45
N VAL A 136 -21.10 -6.93 -8.44
CA VAL A 136 -22.29 -7.64 -7.93
C VAL A 136 -23.30 -6.65 -7.36
N ILE A 137 -22.88 -5.68 -6.56
CA ILE A 137 -23.79 -4.66 -6.00
C ILE A 137 -24.39 -3.79 -7.12
N VAL A 138 -23.56 -3.31 -8.05
CA VAL A 138 -24.02 -2.52 -9.20
C VAL A 138 -24.99 -3.32 -10.07
N GLY A 139 -24.64 -4.58 -10.36
CA GLY A 139 -25.47 -5.50 -11.14
C GLY A 139 -26.80 -5.78 -10.46
N LEU A 140 -26.82 -5.94 -9.13
CA LEU A 140 -28.02 -6.16 -8.34
C LEU A 140 -28.94 -4.92 -8.35
N ILE A 141 -28.39 -3.71 -8.23
CA ILE A 141 -29.14 -2.45 -8.36
C ILE A 141 -29.76 -2.32 -9.75
N ALA A 142 -28.97 -2.52 -10.81
CA ALA A 142 -29.45 -2.47 -12.20
C ALA A 142 -30.51 -3.56 -12.48
N GLY A 143 -30.27 -4.77 -11.96
CA GLY A 143 -31.18 -5.89 -12.05
C GLY A 143 -32.52 -5.63 -11.37
N PHE A 144 -32.53 -4.94 -10.22
CA PHE A 144 -33.78 -4.52 -9.58
C PHE A 144 -34.56 -3.52 -10.42
N PHE A 145 -33.92 -2.51 -11.00
CA PHE A 145 -34.60 -1.56 -11.88
C PHE A 145 -35.25 -2.27 -13.07
N ILE A 146 -34.54 -3.19 -13.72
CA ILE A 146 -35.08 -3.99 -14.82
C ILE A 146 -36.21 -4.92 -14.33
N GLY A 147 -36.02 -5.59 -13.19
CA GLY A 147 -37.02 -6.49 -12.61
C GLY A 147 -38.34 -5.79 -12.28
N ILE A 148 -38.28 -4.54 -11.82
CA ILE A 148 -39.46 -3.69 -11.61
C ILE A 148 -40.16 -3.42 -12.94
N THR A 149 -39.42 -3.05 -14.00
CA THR A 149 -40.03 -2.75 -15.32
C THR A 149 -40.71 -3.96 -15.96
N ILE A 150 -40.21 -5.17 -15.73
CA ILE A 150 -40.75 -6.43 -16.30
C ILE A 150 -41.77 -7.07 -15.34
N SER A 151 -42.02 -6.46 -14.17
CA SER A 151 -42.86 -7.01 -13.09
C SER A 151 -42.41 -8.41 -12.63
N ASN A 152 -41.13 -8.72 -12.80
CA ASN A 152 -40.51 -9.96 -12.35
C ASN A 152 -39.19 -9.66 -11.66
N LEU A 153 -39.30 -9.31 -10.38
CA LEU A 153 -38.19 -8.90 -9.53
C LEU A 153 -37.12 -9.99 -9.40
N TRP A 154 -37.55 -11.26 -9.28
CA TRP A 154 -36.66 -12.41 -9.15
C TRP A 154 -35.79 -12.61 -10.39
N LEU A 155 -36.40 -12.51 -11.59
CA LEU A 155 -35.67 -12.64 -12.84
C LEU A 155 -34.66 -11.50 -13.01
N GLY A 156 -35.05 -10.26 -12.69
CA GLY A 156 -34.17 -9.09 -12.76
C GLY A 156 -32.98 -9.19 -11.80
N ALA A 157 -33.22 -9.61 -10.56
CA ALA A 157 -32.16 -9.78 -9.56
C ALA A 157 -31.15 -10.88 -9.97
N ILE A 158 -31.63 -12.04 -10.44
CA ILE A 158 -30.76 -13.14 -10.89
C ILE A 158 -29.91 -12.69 -12.08
N ALA A 159 -30.52 -12.05 -13.09
CA ALA A 159 -29.80 -11.55 -14.26
C ALA A 159 -28.75 -10.50 -13.87
N GLY A 160 -29.12 -9.57 -12.98
CA GLY A 160 -28.24 -8.53 -12.47
C GLY A 160 -27.02 -9.09 -11.74
N VAL A 161 -27.22 -10.06 -10.85
CA VAL A 161 -26.12 -10.70 -10.12
C VAL A 161 -25.21 -11.49 -11.06
N LEU A 162 -25.76 -12.24 -12.03
CA LEU A 162 -24.95 -13.00 -12.99
C LEU A 162 -24.08 -12.10 -13.86
N ILE A 163 -24.67 -11.02 -14.40
CA ILE A 163 -23.96 -10.04 -15.23
C ILE A 163 -22.90 -9.30 -14.40
N GLY A 164 -23.26 -8.87 -13.19
CA GLY A 164 -22.34 -8.20 -12.27
C GLY A 164 -21.16 -9.08 -11.87
N THR A 165 -21.41 -10.34 -11.54
CA THR A 165 -20.37 -11.33 -11.22
C THR A 165 -19.44 -11.55 -12.42
N ALA A 166 -19.99 -11.71 -13.62
CA ALA A 166 -19.19 -11.92 -14.83
C ALA A 166 -18.31 -10.71 -15.15
N MET A 167 -18.85 -9.50 -15.09
CA MET A 167 -18.08 -8.27 -15.32
C MET A 167 -17.00 -8.07 -14.26
N GLY A 168 -17.34 -8.26 -12.99
CA GLY A 168 -16.40 -8.11 -11.89
C GLY A 168 -15.26 -9.13 -11.94
N TYR A 169 -15.55 -10.38 -12.29
CA TYR A 169 -14.53 -11.41 -12.48
C TYR A 169 -13.56 -11.05 -13.63
N LEU A 170 -14.08 -10.53 -14.75
CA LEU A 170 -13.25 -10.08 -15.86
C LEU A 170 -12.34 -8.91 -15.48
N MET A 171 -12.80 -8.02 -14.60
CA MET A 171 -11.99 -6.91 -14.12
C MET A 171 -10.94 -7.32 -13.10
N ASP A 172 -11.29 -8.20 -12.16
CA ASP A 172 -10.31 -8.78 -11.23
C ASP A 172 -9.21 -9.52 -11.98
N LYS A 173 -9.55 -10.24 -13.06
CA LYS A 173 -8.55 -10.91 -13.90
C LYS A 173 -7.60 -9.93 -14.60
N LYS A 174 -8.12 -8.81 -15.14
CA LYS A 174 -7.29 -7.76 -15.77
C LYS A 174 -6.38 -7.03 -14.78
N GLU A 175 -6.70 -7.02 -13.50
CA GLU A 175 -5.85 -6.41 -12.48
C GLU A 175 -4.73 -7.35 -12.00
N LEU A 176 -4.97 -8.67 -12.11
CA LEU A 176 -4.00 -9.72 -11.80
C LEU A 176 -2.98 -9.96 -12.92
N ASP A 177 -3.36 -9.77 -14.19
CA ASP A 177 -2.48 -9.78 -15.38
C ASP A 177 -1.75 -8.43 -15.55
#